data_AF-A0A7H0ND04-F1
#
_entry.id   AF-A0A7H0ND04-F1
#
_cell.length_a   1.000
_cell.length_b   1.000
_cell.length_c   1.000
_cell.angle_alpha   90.00
_cell.angle_beta   90.00
_cell.angle_gamma   90.00
#
_symmetry.space_group_name_H-M   'P 1'
#
loop_
_entity.id
_entity.type
_entity.pdbx_description
1 polymer ?
#
loop_
_entity_poly.entity_id
_entity_poly.type
_entity_poly.pdbx_seq_one_letter_code
_entity_poly.pdbx_strand_id
1 'polypeptide(L)'
;MIAHLQRASNTVGLLSYLYGPGERGDHVSPRLIAGEGHGAPIELLAEPDSLPYLAHALDAPVERLGTRAPAQPTWVCSVHSDPRQPDLTDPQWAAVARRLVDTTGIAPYGDPDACRWIAARNRPRQVHVVATIAREDGSLHNGYRDAFRL
;
A
#
# COMPACT_ATOMS: atom_id res chain seq x y z
N MET A 1 -7.40 10.78 -13.18
CA MET A 1 -6.68 10.56 -11.91
C MET A 1 -5.20 10.78 -12.19
N ILE A 2 -4.43 11.16 -11.17
CA ILE A 2 -2.98 11.28 -11.27
C ILE A 2 -2.39 10.33 -10.24
N ALA A 3 -1.47 9.47 -10.67
CA ALA A 3 -0.79 8.51 -9.81
C ALA A 3 0.69 8.89 -9.67
N HIS A 4 1.26 8.70 -8.48
CA HIS A 4 2.65 8.94 -8.20
C HIS A 4 3.27 7.72 -7.52
N LEU A 5 4.41 7.26 -8.04
CA LEU A 5 5.11 6.08 -7.54
C LEU A 5 6.37 6.44 -6.79
N GLN A 6 6.55 5.80 -5.64
CA GLN A 6 7.71 6.00 -4.79
C GLN A 6 8.17 4.67 -4.17
N ARG A 7 9.40 4.70 -3.67
CA ARG A 7 9.99 3.65 -2.86
C ARG A 7 10.26 4.19 -1.47
N ALA A 8 10.08 3.37 -0.45
CA ALA A 8 10.45 3.70 0.93
C ALA A 8 11.27 2.58 1.56
N SER A 9 12.15 2.96 2.49
CA SER A 9 13.01 2.05 3.28
C SER A 9 12.41 1.68 4.63
N ASN A 10 11.36 2.36 5.08
CA ASN A 10 10.80 2.21 6.41
C ASN A 10 9.27 2.19 6.35
N THR A 11 8.69 0.98 6.35
CA THR A 11 7.24 0.77 6.29
C THR A 11 6.55 1.35 7.52
N VAL A 12 7.05 1.10 8.74
CA VAL A 12 6.41 1.63 9.96
C VAL A 12 6.40 3.16 10.00
N GLY A 13 7.51 3.81 9.61
CA GLY A 13 7.58 5.26 9.52
C GLY A 13 6.60 5.84 8.49
N LEU A 14 6.45 5.18 7.34
CA LEU A 14 5.46 5.54 6.34
C LEU A 14 4.03 5.40 6.88
N LEU A 15 3.70 4.28 7.53
CA LEU A 15 2.36 4.07 8.09
C LEU A 15 2.03 5.10 9.17
N SER A 16 2.98 5.38 10.08
CA SER A 16 2.85 6.44 11.09
C SER A 16 2.61 7.81 10.47
N TYR A 17 3.24 8.12 9.33
CA TYR A 17 2.95 9.35 8.60
C TYR A 17 1.52 9.35 8.01
N LEU A 18 1.11 8.26 7.36
CA LEU A 18 -0.20 8.17 6.72
C LEU A 18 -1.37 8.22 7.72
N TYR A 19 -1.18 7.67 8.92
CA TYR A 19 -2.14 7.70 10.03
C TYR A 19 -1.97 8.89 10.97
N GLY A 20 -0.87 9.65 10.83
CA GLY A 20 -0.66 10.89 11.54
C GLY A 20 -1.42 12.07 10.90
N PRO A 21 -1.28 13.29 11.46
CA PRO A 21 -1.96 14.49 10.97
C PRO A 21 -1.47 14.99 9.61
N GLY A 22 -0.38 14.43 9.07
CA GLY A 22 0.29 14.96 7.89
C GLY A 22 1.10 16.23 8.20
N GLU A 23 1.93 16.68 7.25
CA GLU A 23 2.83 17.82 7.48
C GLU A 23 2.10 19.13 7.76
N ARG A 24 0.89 19.28 7.20
CA ARG A 24 0.07 20.50 7.29
C ARG A 24 -1.21 20.29 8.08
N GLY A 25 -1.34 19.18 8.81
CA GLY A 25 -2.59 18.85 9.52
C GLY A 25 -3.75 18.50 8.58
N ASP A 26 -3.45 18.07 7.37
CA ASP A 26 -4.42 17.86 6.29
C ASP A 26 -4.84 16.39 6.12
N HIS A 27 -4.26 15.47 6.90
CA HIS A 27 -4.77 14.12 7.01
C HIS A 27 -6.00 14.10 7.92
N VAL A 28 -7.09 13.51 7.44
CA VAL A 28 -8.38 13.43 8.10
C VAL A 28 -8.90 11.99 8.07
N SER A 29 -9.29 11.47 9.25
CA SER A 29 -9.88 10.14 9.43
C SER A 29 -9.10 9.04 8.67
N PRO A 30 -7.81 8.85 9.00
CA PRO A 30 -6.99 7.82 8.37
C PRO A 30 -7.59 6.44 8.66
N ARG A 31 -7.70 5.62 7.61
CA ARG A 31 -8.29 4.29 7.71
C ARG A 31 -7.84 3.39 6.57
N LEU A 32 -7.88 2.09 6.82
CA LEU A 32 -7.75 1.07 5.80
C LEU A 32 -9.05 0.92 5.02
N ILE A 33 -8.96 0.80 3.69
CA ILE A 33 -10.13 0.59 2.82
C ILE A 33 -10.04 -0.70 1.99
N ALA A 34 -8.85 -1.30 1.89
CA ALA A 34 -8.60 -2.61 1.30
C ALA A 34 -7.20 -3.11 1.66
N GLY A 35 -6.94 -4.40 1.49
CA GLY A 35 -5.60 -4.97 1.48
C GLY A 35 -5.63 -6.48 1.28
N GLU A 36 -4.46 -7.08 1.11
CA GLU A 36 -4.24 -8.52 1.16
C GLU A 36 -2.97 -8.80 1.99
N GLY A 37 -3.11 -9.69 2.98
CA GLY A 37 -2.09 -10.02 3.96
C GLY A 37 -1.66 -11.49 3.94
N HIS A 38 -2.20 -12.30 3.02
CA HIS A 38 -1.92 -13.73 2.88
C HIS A 38 -2.04 -14.48 4.22
N GLY A 39 -3.18 -14.28 4.89
CA GLY A 39 -3.49 -14.86 6.21
C GLY A 39 -3.10 -13.99 7.41
N ALA A 40 -2.36 -12.90 7.21
CA ALA A 40 -2.17 -11.90 8.26
C ALA A 40 -3.47 -11.08 8.47
N PRO A 41 -3.86 -10.78 9.72
CA PRO A 41 -5.10 -10.05 10.03
C PRO A 41 -4.92 -8.54 9.85
N ILE A 42 -4.48 -8.10 8.65
CA ILE A 42 -4.10 -6.70 8.38
C ILE A 42 -5.23 -5.69 8.65
N GLU A 43 -6.49 -6.10 8.52
CA GLU A 43 -7.65 -5.25 8.85
C GLU A 43 -7.75 -4.98 10.36
N LEU A 44 -7.46 -5.97 11.19
CA LEU A 44 -7.48 -5.83 12.66
C LEU A 44 -6.27 -5.03 13.18
N LEU A 45 -5.18 -4.99 12.41
CA LEU A 45 -3.95 -4.29 12.76
C LEU A 45 -3.91 -2.84 12.26
N ALA A 46 -4.92 -2.39 11.52
CA ALA A 46 -4.98 -1.07 10.91
C ALA A 46 -5.39 0.08 11.85
N GLU A 47 -5.42 -0.17 13.15
CA GLU A 47 -5.65 0.86 14.16
C GLU A 47 -4.35 1.64 14.47
N PRO A 48 -4.42 2.94 14.81
CA PRO A 48 -3.25 3.78 15.07
C PRO A 48 -2.25 3.20 16.09
N ASP A 49 -2.73 2.55 17.15
CA ASP A 49 -1.88 1.94 18.18
C ASP A 49 -1.25 0.62 17.73
N SER A 50 -1.70 0.07 16.60
CA SER A 50 -1.26 -1.22 16.04
C SER A 50 -0.41 -1.09 14.78
N LEU A 51 -0.06 0.13 14.35
CA LEU A 51 0.72 0.38 13.15
C LEU A 51 2.08 -0.36 13.09
N PRO A 52 2.84 -0.52 14.19
CA PRO A 52 4.05 -1.35 14.17
C PRO A 52 3.76 -2.81 13.83
N TYR A 53 2.65 -3.37 14.32
CA TYR A 53 2.24 -4.74 14.00
C TYR A 53 1.75 -4.86 12.56
N LEU A 54 1.02 -3.86 12.05
CA LEU A 54 0.65 -3.82 10.63
C LEU A 54 1.89 -3.74 9.73
N ALA A 55 2.87 -2.89 10.06
CA ALA A 55 4.12 -2.80 9.33
C ALA A 55 4.86 -4.15 9.32
N HIS A 56 5.01 -4.79 10.49
CA HIS A 56 5.63 -6.11 10.58
C HIS A 56 4.86 -7.16 9.77
N ALA A 57 3.53 -7.14 9.80
CA ALA A 57 2.71 -8.02 8.96
C ALA A 57 2.97 -7.77 7.46
N LEU A 58 3.13 -6.53 7.01
CA LEU A 58 3.48 -6.24 5.62
C LEU A 58 4.91 -6.64 5.26
N ASP A 59 5.86 -6.43 6.17
CA ASP A 59 7.29 -6.64 5.98
C ASP A 59 7.72 -8.11 6.14
N ALA A 60 6.86 -8.99 6.67
CA ALA A 60 7.21 -10.39 6.91
C ALA A 60 7.84 -11.13 5.70
N PRO A 61 7.36 -10.96 4.44
CA PRO A 61 8.03 -11.55 3.28
C PRO A 61 9.43 -10.95 3.02
N VAL A 62 9.61 -9.66 3.27
CA VAL A 62 10.91 -8.96 3.15
C VAL A 62 11.89 -9.48 4.21
N GLU A 63 11.44 -9.64 5.45
CA GLU A 63 12.26 -10.17 6.55
C GLU A 63 12.75 -11.59 6.23
N ARG A 64 11.90 -12.44 5.63
CA ARG A 64 12.29 -13.80 5.17
C ARG A 64 13.37 -13.79 4.09
N LEU A 65 13.52 -12.72 3.31
CA LEU A 65 14.61 -12.59 2.32
C LEU A 65 15.98 -12.41 2.98
N GLY A 66 16.03 -11.89 4.20
CA GLY A 66 17.27 -11.59 4.93
C GLY A 66 18.18 -10.66 4.13
N THR A 67 19.42 -11.08 3.88
CA THR A 67 20.42 -10.27 3.15
C THR A 67 20.07 -10.00 1.68
N ARG A 68 19.07 -10.70 1.11
CA ARG A 68 18.55 -10.44 -0.24
C ARG A 68 17.51 -9.32 -0.28
N ALA A 69 17.08 -8.81 0.87
CA ALA A 69 16.08 -7.75 0.95
C ALA A 69 16.59 -6.45 0.29
N PRO A 70 15.77 -5.80 -0.57
CA PRO A 70 16.10 -4.49 -1.13
C PRO A 70 16.20 -3.41 -0.04
N ALA A 71 17.10 -2.44 -0.21
CA ALA A 71 17.25 -1.32 0.73
C ALA A 71 15.99 -0.44 0.86
N GLN A 72 15.15 -0.42 -0.17
CA GLN A 72 13.85 0.25 -0.15
C GLN A 72 12.78 -0.77 -0.58
N PRO A 73 12.29 -1.62 0.33
CA PRO A 73 11.40 -2.73 -0.03
C PRO A 73 9.93 -2.30 -0.19
N THR A 74 9.56 -1.13 0.32
CA THR A 74 8.19 -0.64 0.28
C THR A 74 7.92 0.09 -1.03
N TRP A 75 6.91 -0.37 -1.76
CA TRP A 75 6.30 0.26 -2.91
C TRP A 75 5.14 1.14 -2.46
N VAL A 76 5.08 2.38 -2.94
CA VAL A 76 3.98 3.29 -2.62
C VAL A 76 3.43 3.90 -3.89
N CYS A 77 2.12 3.81 -4.07
CA CYS A 77 1.40 4.58 -5.08
C CYS A 77 0.35 5.47 -4.42
N SER A 78 0.51 6.78 -4.55
CA SER A 78 -0.56 7.72 -4.22
C SER A 78 -1.35 8.05 -5.47
N VAL A 79 -2.68 7.99 -5.37
CA VAL A 79 -3.60 8.31 -6.47
C VAL A 79 -4.49 9.45 -6.06
N HIS A 80 -4.56 10.49 -6.90
CA HIS A 80 -5.42 11.65 -6.72
C HIS A 80 -6.54 11.67 -7.75
N SER A 81 -7.77 11.95 -7.32
CA SER A 81 -8.90 12.20 -8.23
C SER A 81 -8.91 13.65 -8.72
N ASP A 82 -9.57 13.88 -9.86
CA ASP A 82 -9.75 15.25 -10.39
C ASP A 82 -10.68 16.03 -9.45
N PRO A 83 -10.28 17.22 -8.96
CA PRO A 83 -11.12 18.02 -8.05
C PRO A 83 -12.43 18.53 -8.68
N ARG A 84 -12.56 18.46 -10.01
CA ARG A 84 -13.79 18.82 -10.73
C ARG A 84 -14.82 17.69 -10.78
N GLN A 85 -14.45 16.48 -10.38
CA GLN A 85 -15.33 15.31 -10.36
C GLN A 85 -15.84 15.04 -8.94
N PRO A 86 -16.98 14.33 -8.79
CA PRO A 86 -17.47 13.91 -7.48
C PRO A 86 -16.45 13.09 -6.71
N ASP A 87 -16.48 13.21 -5.38
CA ASP A 87 -15.61 12.42 -4.50
C ASP A 87 -16.00 10.96 -4.54
N LEU A 88 -14.98 10.09 -4.57
CA LEU A 88 -15.20 8.66 -4.51
C LEU A 88 -15.42 8.20 -3.07
N THR A 89 -16.30 7.23 -2.91
CA THR A 89 -16.54 6.48 -1.67
C THR A 89 -15.38 5.51 -1.38
N ASP A 90 -15.29 4.99 -0.15
CA ASP A 90 -14.26 4.01 0.20
C ASP A 90 -14.32 2.75 -0.68
N PRO A 91 -15.50 2.15 -0.97
CA PRO A 91 -15.57 1.01 -1.89
C PRO A 91 -15.07 1.34 -3.30
N GLN A 92 -15.32 2.55 -3.80
CA GLN A 92 -14.82 2.98 -5.11
C GLN A 92 -13.31 3.15 -5.12
N TRP A 93 -12.73 3.76 -4.08
CA TRP A 93 -11.28 3.84 -3.93
C TRP A 93 -10.63 2.46 -3.75
N ALA A 94 -11.27 1.57 -3.01
CA ALA A 94 -10.83 0.19 -2.84
C ALA A 94 -10.81 -0.56 -4.18
N ALA A 95 -11.80 -0.33 -5.05
CA ALA A 95 -11.82 -0.89 -6.40
C ALA A 95 -10.68 -0.34 -7.28
N VAL A 96 -10.39 0.97 -7.18
CA VAL A 96 -9.23 1.60 -7.86
C VAL A 96 -7.92 0.95 -7.38
N ALA A 97 -7.74 0.80 -6.07
CA ALA A 97 -6.54 0.19 -5.49
C ALA A 97 -6.34 -1.25 -5.95
N ARG A 98 -7.41 -2.09 -5.92
CA ARG A 98 -7.36 -3.48 -6.41
C ARG A 98 -6.97 -3.56 -7.88
N ARG A 99 -7.56 -2.73 -8.75
CA ARG A 99 -7.19 -2.69 -10.18
C ARG A 99 -5.72 -2.30 -10.36
N LEU A 100 -5.23 -1.37 -9.54
CA LEU A 100 -3.87 -0.86 -9.65
C LEU A 100 -2.83 -1.92 -9.25
N VAL A 101 -3.03 -2.65 -8.16
CA VAL A 101 -2.11 -3.73 -7.76
C VAL A 101 -2.15 -4.91 -8.74
N ASP A 102 -3.31 -5.18 -9.34
CA ASP A 102 -3.47 -6.19 -10.39
C ASP A 102 -2.72 -5.79 -11.67
N THR A 103 -2.95 -4.56 -12.17
CA THR A 103 -2.38 -4.08 -13.42
C THR A 103 -0.87 -3.90 -13.34
N THR A 104 -0.35 -3.45 -12.20
CA THR A 104 1.10 -3.30 -11.99
C THR A 104 1.80 -4.65 -11.80
N GLY A 105 1.08 -5.66 -11.30
CA GLY A 105 1.62 -6.98 -10.98
C GLY A 105 2.10 -7.12 -9.54
N ILE A 106 1.82 -6.14 -8.68
CA ILE A 106 2.06 -6.20 -7.24
C ILE A 106 1.26 -7.35 -6.63
N ALA A 107 -0.05 -7.38 -6.92
CA ALA A 107 -0.94 -8.45 -6.48
C ALA A 107 -1.94 -8.79 -7.58
N PRO A 108 -1.51 -9.58 -8.59
CA PRO A 108 -2.41 -10.10 -9.62
C PRO A 108 -3.55 -10.89 -8.99
N TYR A 109 -4.74 -10.75 -9.56
CA TYR A 109 -5.90 -11.47 -9.06
C TYR A 109 -5.69 -13.00 -9.12
N GLY A 110 -5.89 -13.66 -7.98
CA GLY A 110 -5.77 -15.12 -7.85
C GLY A 110 -4.34 -15.64 -7.70
N ASP A 111 -3.35 -14.76 -7.60
CA ASP A 111 -1.96 -15.13 -7.32
C ASP A 111 -1.78 -15.37 -5.81
N PRO A 112 -1.61 -16.64 -5.36
CA PRO A 112 -1.47 -16.95 -3.94
C PRO A 112 -0.12 -16.47 -3.39
N ASP A 113 0.84 -16.17 -4.27
CA ASP A 113 2.21 -15.80 -3.93
C ASP A 113 2.48 -14.30 -4.09
N ALA A 114 1.44 -13.50 -4.31
CA ALA A 114 1.51 -12.05 -4.52
C ALA A 114 2.22 -11.29 -3.38
N CYS A 115 2.52 -10.02 -3.64
CA CYS A 115 3.00 -9.12 -2.61
C CYS A 115 1.89 -8.77 -1.61
N ARG A 116 2.24 -8.63 -0.33
CA ARG A 116 1.35 -8.03 0.66
C ARG A 116 1.13 -6.55 0.36
N TRP A 117 -0.11 -6.10 0.49
CA TRP A 117 -0.46 -4.71 0.23
C TRP A 117 -1.67 -4.24 1.04
N ILE A 118 -1.75 -2.92 1.21
CA ILE A 118 -2.89 -2.21 1.78
C ILE A 118 -3.22 -0.97 0.95
N ALA A 119 -4.46 -0.52 1.05
CA ALA A 119 -4.90 0.81 0.64
C ALA A 119 -5.37 1.59 1.86
N ALA A 120 -4.65 2.67 2.17
CA ALA A 120 -4.99 3.61 3.23
C ALA A 120 -5.57 4.90 2.64
N ARG A 121 -6.62 5.42 3.27
CA ARG A 121 -7.24 6.70 2.90
C ARG A 121 -7.16 7.64 4.09
N ASN A 122 -6.56 8.80 3.86
CA ASN A 122 -6.40 9.86 4.87
C ASN A 122 -6.78 11.24 4.32
N ARG A 123 -7.25 11.33 3.06
CA ARG A 123 -7.82 12.55 2.49
C ARG A 123 -9.02 12.18 1.59
N PRO A 124 -9.98 13.10 1.34
CA PRO A 124 -11.14 12.81 0.50
C PRO A 124 -10.79 12.41 -0.94
N ARG A 125 -9.81 13.06 -1.56
CA ARG A 125 -9.50 12.87 -2.99
C ARG A 125 -8.21 12.09 -3.25
N GLN A 126 -7.74 11.34 -2.26
CA GLN A 126 -6.48 10.63 -2.33
C GLN A 126 -6.56 9.27 -1.65
N VAL A 127 -5.92 8.27 -2.25
CA VAL A 127 -5.63 6.97 -1.63
C VAL A 127 -4.13 6.70 -1.73
N HIS A 128 -3.57 6.05 -0.72
CA HIS A 128 -2.22 5.51 -0.72
C HIS A 128 -2.29 3.98 -0.78
N VAL A 129 -1.77 3.39 -1.85
CA VAL A 129 -1.52 1.96 -1.95
C VAL A 129 -0.09 1.72 -1.47
N VAL A 130 0.07 0.90 -0.45
CA VAL A 130 1.38 0.53 0.13
C VAL A 130 1.54 -0.97 -0.03
N ALA A 131 2.64 -1.42 -0.61
CA ALA A 131 2.96 -2.83 -0.77
C ALA A 131 4.42 -3.09 -0.44
N THR A 132 4.77 -4.31 -0.04
CA THR A 132 6.17 -4.75 -0.03
C THR A 132 6.47 -5.47 -1.33
N ILE A 133 7.64 -5.28 -1.94
CA ILE A 133 7.95 -5.95 -3.22
C ILE A 133 8.44 -7.39 -3.06
N ALA A 134 8.56 -7.86 -1.83
CA ALA A 134 8.79 -9.27 -1.57
C ALA A 134 7.47 -10.01 -1.73
N ARG A 135 7.48 -11.02 -2.60
CA ARG A 135 6.37 -11.94 -2.82
C ARG A 135 6.38 -13.03 -1.74
N GLU A 136 5.25 -13.68 -1.52
CA GLU A 136 5.16 -14.75 -0.51
C GLU A 136 6.07 -15.95 -0.84
N ASP A 137 6.31 -16.20 -2.13
CA ASP A 137 7.23 -17.24 -2.64
C ASP A 137 8.73 -16.91 -2.44
N GLY A 138 9.05 -15.72 -1.93
CA GLY A 138 10.43 -15.28 -1.70
C GLY A 138 11.16 -14.73 -2.93
N SER A 139 10.43 -14.48 -4.02
CA SER A 139 10.89 -13.69 -5.16
C SER A 139 10.61 -12.19 -4.96
N LEU A 140 11.10 -11.36 -5.87
CA LEU A 140 10.88 -9.91 -5.87
C LEU A 140 10.00 -9.52 -7.05
N HIS A 141 9.01 -8.66 -6.81
CA HIS A 141 8.26 -7.99 -7.87
C HIS A 141 9.22 -7.16 -8.74
N ASN A 142 9.10 -7.32 -10.06
CA ASN A 142 9.88 -6.55 -11.02
C ASN A 142 9.18 -5.21 -11.34
N GLY A 143 9.54 -4.18 -10.57
CA GLY A 143 8.93 -2.85 -10.69
C GLY A 143 9.37 -2.00 -11.90
N TYR A 144 10.23 -2.51 -12.81
CA TYR A 144 10.78 -1.72 -13.92
C TYR A 144 9.70 -1.09 -14.83
N ARG A 145 8.50 -1.70 -14.90
CA ARG A 145 7.41 -1.24 -15.78
C ARG A 145 6.20 -0.67 -15.06
N ASP A 146 6.25 -0.51 -13.75
CA ASP A 146 5.06 -0.10 -12.98
C ASP A 146 4.54 1.27 -13.43
N ALA A 147 5.43 2.24 -13.65
CA ALA A 147 5.05 3.58 -14.10
C ALA A 147 4.36 3.61 -15.48
N PHE A 148 4.60 2.60 -16.33
CA PHE A 148 3.97 2.49 -17.65
C PHE A 148 2.66 1.70 -17.62
N ARG A 149 2.28 1.14 -16.46
CA ARG A 149 1.08 0.33 -16.25
C ARG A 149 0.01 1.07 -15.44
N LEU A 150 0.28 2.32 -15.04
CA LEU A 150 -0.64 3.20 -14.30
C LEU A 150 -1.55 4.02 -15.20
#